data_AF-A0A0N1CZA7-F1
#
_entry.id   AF-A0A0N1CZA7-F1
#
_cell.length_a   1.000
_cell.length_b   1.000
_cell.length_c   1.000
_cell.angle_alpha   90.00
_cell.angle_beta   90.00
_cell.angle_gamma   90.00
#
_symmetry.space_group_name_H-M   'P 1'
#
loop_
_entity.id
_entity.type
_entity.pdbx_description
1 polymer ?
#
loop_
_entity_poly.entity_id
_entity_poly.type
_entity_poly.pdbx_seq_one_letter_code
_entity_poly.pdbx_strand_id
1 'polypeptide(L)'
;MRDEDRVYRQAVAQVLAVLTDVDPYGLEPGTPEGATADGFEGAPADEYELEAVDIARILLREGAVTVYDVEGVWMHWFSDSLVLHIGVARMAQLVDRLNELRSGAR
;
A
#
# COMPACT_ATOMS: atom_id res chain seq x y z
N MET A 1 3.87 22.37 12.36
CA MET A 1 3.50 21.27 11.45
C MET A 1 3.14 21.92 10.13
N ARG A 2 3.91 21.68 9.06
CA ARG A 2 3.64 22.34 7.76
C ARG A 2 2.45 21.64 7.10
N ASP A 3 1.68 22.35 6.28
CA ASP A 3 0.52 21.76 5.58
C ASP A 3 0.93 20.57 4.70
N GLU A 4 2.12 20.62 4.10
CA GLU A 4 2.73 19.54 3.33
C GLU A 4 2.91 18.25 4.17
N ASP A 5 3.37 18.35 5.43
CA ASP A 5 3.55 17.20 6.31
C ASP A 5 2.22 16.55 6.71
N ARG A 6 1.14 17.35 6.71
CA ARG A 6 -0.22 16.87 7.01
C ARG A 6 -0.81 16.17 5.79
N VAL A 7 -0.69 16.76 4.62
CA VAL A 7 -1.14 16.17 3.35
C VAL A 7 -0.41 14.86 3.10
N TYR A 8 0.91 14.82 3.33
CA TYR A 8 1.71 13.61 3.18
C TYR A 8 1.22 12.47 4.08
N ARG A 9 1.08 12.72 5.39
CA ARG A 9 0.60 11.68 6.33
C ARG A 9 -0.82 11.24 6.03
N GLN A 10 -1.68 12.15 5.58
CA GLN A 10 -3.03 11.80 5.16
C GLN A 10 -3.01 10.90 3.92
N ALA A 11 -2.18 11.20 2.92
CA ALA A 11 -2.05 10.37 1.73
C ALA A 11 -1.55 8.97 2.07
N VAL A 12 -0.52 8.84 2.92
CA VAL A 12 -0.02 7.53 3.38
C VAL A 12 -1.11 6.72 4.07
N ALA A 13 -1.84 7.33 5.02
CA ALA A 13 -2.92 6.63 5.73
C ALA A 13 -4.06 6.19 4.79
N GLN A 14 -4.40 6.99 3.78
CA GLN A 14 -5.43 6.64 2.80
C GLN A 14 -4.98 5.52 1.86
N VAL A 15 -3.73 5.56 1.40
CA VAL A 15 -3.15 4.49 0.57
C VAL A 15 -3.10 3.18 1.36
N LEU A 16 -2.63 3.23 2.61
CA LEU A 16 -2.58 2.06 3.49
C LEU A 16 -3.98 1.43 3.65
N ALA A 17 -5.00 2.24 3.92
CA ALA A 17 -6.38 1.75 4.02
C ALA A 17 -6.88 1.06 2.74
N VAL A 18 -6.46 1.53 1.56
CA VAL A 18 -6.80 0.88 0.28
C VAL A 18 -6.07 -0.45 0.13
N LEU A 19 -4.78 -0.51 0.47
CA LEU A 19 -3.98 -1.75 0.40
C LEU A 19 -4.51 -2.81 1.37
N THR A 20 -4.81 -2.43 2.62
CA THR A 20 -5.38 -3.32 3.63
C THR A 20 -6.77 -3.84 3.23
N ASP A 21 -7.60 -3.05 2.55
CA ASP A 21 -8.92 -3.51 2.09
C ASP A 21 -8.84 -4.49 0.89
N VAL A 22 -7.85 -4.30 0.01
CA VAL A 22 -7.59 -5.24 -1.09
C VAL A 22 -6.95 -6.52 -0.56
N ASP A 23 -6.16 -6.40 0.52
CA ASP A 23 -5.39 -7.46 1.17
C ASP A 23 -4.76 -8.43 0.16
N PRO A 24 -3.78 -7.97 -0.64
CA PRO A 24 -3.26 -8.75 -1.75
C PRO A 24 -2.81 -10.15 -1.35
N TYR A 25 -2.16 -10.29 -0.20
CA TYR A 25 -1.60 -11.54 0.27
C TYR A 25 -2.46 -12.30 1.28
N GLY A 26 -3.64 -11.77 1.65
CA GLY A 26 -4.43 -12.41 2.69
C GLY A 26 -3.68 -12.45 4.03
N LEU A 27 -2.84 -11.44 4.29
CA LEU A 27 -2.05 -11.40 5.53
C LEU A 27 -3.07 -11.20 6.65
N GLU A 28 -3.40 -12.28 7.37
CA GLU A 28 -4.35 -12.18 8.46
C GLU A 28 -3.85 -11.12 9.44
N PRO A 29 -4.61 -10.05 9.72
CA PRO A 29 -4.14 -8.97 10.56
C PRO A 29 -3.72 -9.52 11.93
N GLY A 30 -2.42 -9.55 12.18
CA GLY A 30 -1.86 -10.03 13.45
C GLY A 30 -1.87 -11.55 13.64
N THR A 31 -1.95 -12.38 12.59
CA THR A 31 -1.59 -13.80 12.77
C THR A 31 -0.08 -13.95 12.69
N PRO A 32 0.55 -14.49 13.74
CA PRO A 32 2.00 -14.56 13.80
C PRO A 32 2.48 -15.77 12.99
N GLU A 33 2.36 -15.74 11.67
CA GLU A 33 3.28 -16.50 10.81
C GLU A 33 4.66 -15.86 10.92
N GLY A 34 5.30 -16.10 12.07
CA GLY A 34 6.51 -15.42 12.53
C GLY A 34 6.74 -15.46 14.04
N ALA A 35 5.76 -15.88 14.88
CA ALA A 35 6.05 -16.14 16.30
C ALA A 35 6.82 -17.46 16.41
N THR A 36 8.14 -17.36 16.31
CA THR A 36 9.00 -18.42 16.84
C THR A 36 8.78 -18.50 18.35
N ALA A 37 8.89 -19.72 18.90
CA ALA A 37 8.69 -19.99 20.33
C ALA A 37 9.63 -19.20 21.27
N ASP A 38 10.57 -18.43 20.73
CA ASP A 38 11.55 -17.60 21.43
C ASP A 38 11.10 -16.14 21.63
N GLY A 39 9.85 -15.79 21.32
CA GLY A 39 9.28 -14.49 21.69
C GLY A 39 9.71 -13.32 20.80
N PHE A 40 9.95 -13.57 19.52
CA PHE A 40 10.03 -12.46 18.56
C PHE A 40 8.60 -12.01 18.21
N GLU A 41 8.31 -10.74 18.46
CA GLU A 41 6.99 -10.12 18.24
C GLU A 41 6.51 -10.39 16.81
N GLY A 42 5.26 -10.85 16.68
CA GLY A 42 4.59 -11.02 15.39
C GLY A 42 4.62 -9.73 14.56
N ALA A 43 4.55 -9.87 13.24
CA ALA A 43 4.69 -8.77 12.29
C ALA A 43 3.91 -7.51 12.76
N PRO A 44 4.53 -6.33 12.76
CA PRO A 44 3.91 -5.11 13.26
C PRO A 44 2.63 -4.81 12.48
N ALA A 45 1.69 -4.11 13.14
CA ALA A 45 0.34 -3.78 12.67
C ALA A 45 0.25 -2.92 11.38
N ASP A 46 1.35 -2.81 10.65
CA ASP A 46 1.60 -1.87 9.57
C ASP A 46 2.14 -2.63 8.33
N GLU A 47 1.44 -3.71 7.97
CA GLU A 47 1.86 -4.75 6.99
C GLU A 47 2.16 -4.22 5.58
N TYR A 48 1.66 -3.03 5.24
CA TYR A 48 1.88 -2.39 3.94
C TYR A 48 2.34 -0.92 4.05
N GLU A 49 2.84 -0.48 5.22
CA GLU A 49 3.16 0.94 5.45
C GLU A 49 4.28 1.46 4.53
N LEU A 50 5.29 0.64 4.27
CA LEU A 50 6.45 1.02 3.45
C LEU A 50 6.05 1.19 1.97
N GLU A 51 5.21 0.31 1.47
CA GLU A 51 4.60 0.36 0.14
C GLU A 51 3.66 1.55 0.04
N ALA A 52 2.84 1.78 1.08
CA ALA A 52 1.94 2.91 1.13
C ALA A 52 2.69 4.24 1.11
N VAL A 53 3.84 4.32 1.78
CA VAL A 53 4.74 5.47 1.73
C VAL A 53 5.23 5.76 0.31
N ASP A 54 5.70 4.76 -0.41
CA ASP A 54 6.25 4.97 -1.76
C ASP A 54 5.14 5.26 -2.79
N ILE A 55 3.99 4.58 -2.71
CA ILE A 55 2.83 4.87 -3.55
C ILE A 55 2.31 6.28 -3.29
N ALA A 56 2.20 6.71 -2.03
CA ALA A 56 1.77 8.07 -1.69
C ALA A 56 2.75 9.13 -2.22
N ARG A 57 4.06 8.87 -2.19
CA ARG A 57 5.07 9.77 -2.80
C ARG A 57 4.84 9.94 -4.29
N ILE A 58 4.61 8.84 -5.03
CA ILE A 58 4.35 8.88 -6.47
C ILE A 58 3.04 9.65 -6.73
N LEU A 59 1.98 9.34 -5.99
CA LEU A 59 0.67 9.99 -6.14
C LEU A 59 0.73 11.50 -5.88
N LEU A 60 1.50 11.95 -4.88
CA LEU A 60 1.66 13.37 -4.58
C LEU A 60 2.55 14.10 -5.60
N ARG A 61 3.60 13.43 -6.11
CA ARG A 61 4.56 14.02 -7.04
C ARG A 61 4.04 14.08 -8.48
N GLU A 62 3.57 12.94 -8.99
CA GLU A 62 3.16 12.77 -10.39
C GLU A 62 1.66 13.01 -10.57
N GLY A 63 0.89 12.85 -9.49
CA GLY A 63 -0.52 13.16 -9.48
C GLY A 63 -1.45 12.05 -9.95
N ALA A 64 -0.88 10.92 -10.32
CA ALA A 64 -1.57 9.67 -10.55
C ALA A 64 -0.54 8.54 -10.37
N VAL A 65 -1.02 7.33 -10.12
CA VAL A 65 -0.23 6.11 -10.18
C VAL A 65 -0.73 5.25 -11.32
N THR A 66 0.20 4.55 -11.97
CA THR A 66 -0.10 3.54 -12.99
C THR A 66 0.02 2.13 -12.42
N VAL A 67 -0.46 1.14 -13.19
CA VAL A 67 -0.22 -0.27 -12.87
C VAL A 67 1.28 -0.57 -12.74
N TYR A 68 2.12 0.03 -13.58
CA TYR A 68 3.57 -0.18 -13.53
C TYR A 68 4.21 0.43 -12.28
N ASP A 69 3.70 1.56 -11.80
CA ASP A 69 4.21 2.19 -10.57
C ASP A 69 3.91 1.32 -9.36
N VAL A 70 2.66 0.86 -9.24
CA VAL A 70 2.22 0.00 -8.12
C VAL A 70 2.93 -1.35 -8.18
N GLU A 71 3.02 -1.97 -9.37
CA GLU A 71 3.77 -3.23 -9.57
C GLU A 71 5.26 -3.06 -9.25
N GLY A 72 5.86 -1.92 -9.63
CA GLY A 72 7.27 -1.63 -9.36
C GLY A 72 7.56 -1.48 -7.87
N VAL A 73 6.70 -0.78 -7.12
CA VAL A 73 6.79 -0.71 -5.66
C VAL A 73 6.64 -2.09 -5.05
N TRP A 74 5.67 -2.87 -5.52
CA TRP A 74 5.43 -4.22 -5.00
C TRP A 74 6.62 -5.15 -5.21
N MET A 75 7.18 -5.16 -6.42
CA MET A 75 8.37 -5.92 -6.76
C MET A 75 9.59 -5.49 -5.95
N HIS A 76 9.68 -4.21 -5.58
CA HIS A 76 10.78 -3.73 -4.74
C HIS A 76 10.74 -4.32 -3.32
N TRP A 77 9.54 -4.36 -2.71
CA TRP A 77 9.37 -4.77 -1.32
C TRP A 77 9.20 -6.29 -1.15
N PHE A 78 8.42 -6.93 -2.01
CA PHE A 78 8.11 -8.36 -1.92
C PHE A 78 8.91 -9.24 -2.88
N SER A 79 9.66 -8.65 -3.82
CA SER A 79 10.33 -9.40 -4.90
C SER A 79 9.37 -10.31 -5.69
N ASP A 80 8.10 -9.92 -5.75
CA ASP A 80 7.02 -10.70 -6.34
C ASP A 80 6.03 -9.79 -7.08
N SER A 81 5.30 -10.40 -8.01
CA SER A 81 4.41 -9.69 -8.93
C SER A 81 2.99 -9.58 -8.37
N LEU A 82 2.56 -8.37 -8.05
CA LEU A 82 1.20 -8.12 -7.54
C LEU A 82 0.15 -8.48 -8.59
N VAL A 83 0.39 -8.16 -9.87
CA VAL A 83 -0.56 -8.47 -10.94
C VAL A 83 -0.74 -9.98 -11.12
N LEU A 84 0.31 -10.79 -10.92
CA LEU A 84 0.16 -12.25 -10.87
C LEU A 84 -0.60 -12.68 -9.60
N HIS A 85 -0.39 -11.92 -8.52
CA HIS A 85 -1.05 -11.98 -7.21
C HIS A 85 -2.58 -12.02 -7.31
N ILE A 86 -3.10 -10.84 -7.62
CA ILE A 86 -4.53 -10.49 -7.55
C ILE A 86 -5.21 -10.51 -8.92
N GLY A 87 -4.44 -10.65 -10.01
CA GLY A 87 -4.93 -10.62 -11.38
C GLY A 87 -5.15 -9.21 -11.94
N VAL A 88 -5.12 -9.11 -13.28
CA VAL A 88 -5.18 -7.83 -14.03
C VAL A 88 -6.40 -6.98 -13.68
N ALA A 89 -7.58 -7.60 -13.53
CA ALA A 89 -8.81 -6.86 -13.25
C ALA A 89 -8.80 -6.21 -11.86
N ARG A 90 -8.32 -6.92 -10.83
CA ARG A 90 -8.20 -6.35 -9.47
C ARG A 90 -7.09 -5.31 -9.40
N MET A 91 -5.99 -5.53 -10.12
CA MET A 91 -4.91 -4.55 -10.21
C MET A 91 -5.39 -3.23 -10.83
N ALA A 92 -6.21 -3.29 -11.88
CA ALA A 92 -6.83 -2.10 -12.47
C ALA A 92 -7.74 -1.37 -11.47
N GLN A 93 -8.60 -2.10 -10.75
CA GLN A 93 -9.47 -1.54 -9.72
C GLN A 93 -8.69 -0.91 -8.55
N LEU A 94 -7.58 -1.53 -8.13
CA LEU A 94 -6.69 -0.98 -7.11
C LEU A 94 -6.13 0.38 -7.57
N VAL A 95 -5.60 0.45 -8.79
CA VAL A 95 -5.05 1.69 -9.36
C VAL A 95 -6.13 2.78 -9.46
N ASP A 96 -7.34 2.44 -9.89
CA ASP A 96 -8.46 3.39 -9.95
C ASP A 96 -8.77 3.97 -8.56
N ARG A 97 -8.88 3.11 -7.54
CA ARG A 97 -9.13 3.53 -6.14
C ARG A 97 -8.01 4.41 -5.59
N LEU A 98 -6.76 4.10 -5.88
CA LEU A 98 -5.62 4.92 -5.46
C LEU A 98 -5.67 6.32 -6.10
N ASN A 99 -6.05 6.41 -7.38
CA ASN A 99 -6.18 7.67 -8.09
C ASN A 99 -7.41 8.50 -7.64
N GLU A 100 -8.45 7.87 -7.11
CA GLU A 100 -9.60 8.55 -6.50
C GLU A 100 -9.22 9.31 -5.22
N LEU A 101 -8.22 8.86 -4.46
CA LEU A 101 -7.74 9.53 -3.25
C LEU A 101 -7.32 10.99 -3.51
N ARG A 102 -6.77 11.25 -4.71
CA ARG A 102 -6.41 12.60 -5.13
C ARG A 102 -7.63 13.45 -5.53
N SER A 103 -8.68 12.80 -6.03
CA SER A 103 -9.91 13.47 -6.47
C SER A 103 -10.83 13.85 -5.30
N GLY A 104 -10.69 13.18 -4.15
CA GLY A 104 -11.45 13.44 -2.92
C GLY A 104 -10.90 14.55 -2.02
N ALA A 105 -9.77 15.18 -2.38
CA ALA A 105 -9.17 16.29 -1.62
C ALA A 105 -9.81 17.66 -1.92
N ARG A 106 -11.14 17.72 -1.99
CA ARG A 106 -11.90 18.93 -2.34
C ARG A 106 -12.63 19.54 -1.15
#